data_AF-A0AAD4EB44-F1
#
_entry.id   AF-A0AAD4EB44-F1
#
_cell.length_a   1.000
_cell.length_b   1.000
_cell.length_c   1.000
_cell.angle_alpha   90.00
_cell.angle_beta   90.00
_cell.angle_gamma   90.00
#
_symmetry.space_group_name_H-M   'P 1'
#
loop_
_entity.id
_entity.type
_entity.pdbx_description
1 polymer ?
#
loop_
_entity_poly.entity_id
_entity_poly.type
_entity_poly.pdbx_seq_one_letter_code
_entity_poly.pdbx_strand_id
1 'polypeptide(L)'
;MGNVIPKLELLQGVVPSIWLLGILTQWSTDPTEHAHIAIVKVPARAGNNHDYDAQVCRYLDHRDKVDCFDLVLHIRKQEECAIDDESDDEDIDSRMVRCSIKDYFSHARQLINGNYPEAPYPYCTFSTSVAAYHLSYRPTLTKMTVDTAADHFMLPDLHPAISDYLDCIEAHNDFPIGGRRQAHHRLSPSF
;
A
#
# COMPACT_ATOMS: atom_id res chain seq x y z
N MET A 1 -63.39 -7.89 -0.63
CA MET A 1 -62.06 -8.39 -1.05
C MET A 1 -61.12 -8.16 0.13
N GLY A 2 -60.56 -9.22 0.71
CA GLY A 2 -59.66 -9.09 1.86
C GLY A 2 -58.29 -8.60 1.39
N ASN A 3 -57.72 -7.60 2.06
CA ASN A 3 -56.36 -7.17 1.80
C ASN A 3 -55.40 -8.28 2.22
N VAL A 4 -54.80 -8.96 1.26
CA VAL A 4 -53.75 -9.93 1.51
C VAL A 4 -52.45 -9.17 1.72
N ILE A 5 -51.73 -9.49 2.80
CA ILE A 5 -50.40 -8.94 3.05
C ILE A 5 -49.41 -9.80 2.27
N PRO A 6 -48.76 -9.30 1.21
CA PRO A 6 -47.94 -10.15 0.32
C PRO A 6 -46.84 -10.93 1.06
N LYS A 7 -46.32 -10.36 2.15
CA LYS A 7 -45.31 -10.98 2.99
C LYS A 7 -45.82 -12.23 3.73
N LEU A 8 -47.09 -12.26 4.13
CA LEU A 8 -47.69 -13.41 4.80
C LEU A 8 -48.03 -14.55 3.83
N GLU A 9 -48.46 -14.21 2.63
CA GLU A 9 -48.72 -15.17 1.56
C GLU A 9 -47.41 -15.86 1.11
N LEU A 10 -46.33 -15.09 0.97
CA LEU A 10 -45.00 -15.63 0.65
C LEU A 10 -44.49 -16.60 1.72
N LEU A 11 -44.69 -16.30 3.01
CA LEU A 11 -44.27 -17.15 4.13
C LEU A 11 -44.93 -18.53 4.11
N GLN A 12 -46.12 -18.68 3.53
CA GLN A 12 -46.79 -19.97 3.39
C GLN A 12 -46.05 -20.91 2.42
N GLY A 13 -45.35 -20.37 1.43
CA GLY A 13 -44.55 -21.15 0.48
C GLY A 13 -43.15 -21.52 0.98
N VAL A 14 -42.65 -20.84 2.02
CA VAL A 14 -41.30 -21.05 2.57
C VAL A 14 -41.17 -22.42 3.25
N VAL A 15 -42.15 -22.83 4.04
CA VAL A 15 -42.05 -24.12 4.74
C VAL A 15 -42.02 -25.30 3.76
N PRO A 16 -42.92 -25.41 2.76
CA PRO A 16 -42.84 -26.45 1.73
C PRO A 16 -41.54 -26.39 0.91
N SER A 17 -41.02 -25.21 0.58
CA SER A 17 -39.80 -25.10 -0.23
C SER A 17 -38.55 -25.56 0.51
N ILE A 18 -38.48 -25.38 1.84
CA ILE A 18 -37.41 -25.93 2.68
C ILE A 18 -37.42 -27.45 2.67
N TRP A 19 -38.60 -28.05 2.77
CA TRP A 19 -38.74 -29.50 2.69
C TRP A 19 -38.33 -30.05 1.32
N LEU A 20 -38.58 -29.29 0.24
CA LEU A 20 -38.29 -29.73 -1.12
C LEU A 20 -36.83 -29.49 -1.57
N LEU A 21 -36.23 -28.40 -1.12
CA LEU A 21 -34.90 -27.94 -1.56
C LEU A 21 -33.81 -28.10 -0.49
N GLY A 22 -34.20 -28.41 0.75
CA GLY A 22 -33.29 -28.74 1.86
C GLY A 22 -32.50 -27.57 2.45
N ILE A 23 -32.54 -26.36 1.87
CA ILE A 23 -31.67 -25.25 2.28
C ILE A 23 -32.41 -23.90 2.25
N LEU A 24 -32.39 -23.19 3.39
CA LEU A 24 -32.94 -21.83 3.58
C LEU A 24 -32.09 -20.71 2.96
N THR A 25 -30.77 -20.92 2.86
CA THR A 25 -29.83 -19.85 2.51
C THR A 25 -29.98 -19.33 1.08
N GLN A 26 -30.52 -20.15 0.17
CA GLN A 26 -30.77 -19.76 -1.23
C GLN A 26 -31.81 -18.63 -1.36
N TRP A 27 -32.70 -18.48 -0.39
CA TRP A 27 -33.74 -17.43 -0.37
C TRP A 27 -33.42 -16.31 0.63
N SER A 28 -32.25 -16.35 1.26
CA SER A 28 -31.81 -15.28 2.15
C SER A 28 -31.21 -14.14 1.34
N THR A 29 -31.54 -12.90 1.73
CA THR A 29 -30.84 -11.70 1.23
C THR A 29 -29.52 -11.46 1.96
N ASP A 30 -29.24 -12.19 3.04
CA ASP A 30 -28.06 -12.00 3.88
C ASP A 30 -26.73 -12.08 3.10
N PRO A 31 -26.51 -13.04 2.17
CA PRO A 31 -25.29 -13.05 1.36
C PRO A 31 -25.17 -11.82 0.45
N THR A 32 -26.29 -11.37 -0.13
CA THR A 32 -26.31 -10.18 -0.99
C THR A 32 -26.10 -8.90 -0.20
N GLU A 33 -26.59 -8.84 1.04
CA GLU A 33 -26.36 -7.72 1.94
C GLU A 33 -24.90 -7.65 2.38
N HIS A 34 -24.32 -8.78 2.79
CA HIS A 34 -22.90 -8.88 3.12
C HIS A 34 -22.01 -8.52 1.93
N ALA A 35 -22.34 -9.01 0.73
CA ALA A 35 -21.64 -8.64 -0.50
C ALA A 35 -21.75 -7.13 -0.76
N HIS A 36 -22.94 -6.55 -0.65
CA HIS A 36 -23.13 -5.10 -0.83
C HIS A 36 -22.36 -4.27 0.22
N ILE A 37 -22.30 -4.73 1.47
CA ILE A 37 -21.48 -4.09 2.51
C ILE A 37 -20.00 -4.15 2.14
N ALA A 38 -19.48 -5.34 1.82
CA ALA A 38 -18.07 -5.57 1.59
C ALA A 38 -17.56 -4.94 0.27
N ILE A 39 -18.37 -4.99 -0.78
CA ILE A 39 -17.98 -4.58 -2.14
C ILE A 39 -18.32 -3.11 -2.40
N VAL A 40 -19.37 -2.55 -1.79
CA VAL A 40 -19.83 -1.18 -2.10
C VAL A 40 -19.74 -0.25 -0.89
N LYS A 41 -20.37 -0.58 0.24
CA LYS A 41 -20.46 0.36 1.36
C LYS A 41 -19.11 0.63 2.04
N VAL A 42 -18.33 -0.41 2.31
CA VAL A 42 -17.01 -0.25 2.96
C VAL A 42 -16.05 0.53 2.06
N PRO A 43 -15.90 0.18 0.76
CA PRO A 43 -15.03 0.95 -0.14
C PRO A 43 -15.48 2.40 -0.34
N ALA A 44 -16.79 2.64 -0.47
CA ALA A 44 -17.34 4.00 -0.60
C ALA A 44 -17.04 4.88 0.62
N ARG A 45 -17.11 4.30 1.83
CA ARG A 45 -16.80 5.01 3.09
C ARG A 45 -15.31 5.26 3.31
N ALA A 46 -14.44 4.49 2.67
CA ALA A 46 -12.99 4.60 2.86
C ALA A 46 -12.36 5.81 2.14
N GLY A 47 -13.07 6.44 1.19
CA GLY A 47 -12.60 7.60 0.43
C GLY A 47 -13.44 8.85 0.65
N ASN A 48 -13.47 9.77 -0.34
CA ASN A 48 -13.99 11.12 -0.15
C ASN A 48 -15.52 11.28 -0.38
N ASN A 49 -16.23 10.17 -0.57
CA ASN A 49 -17.68 10.13 -0.82
C ASN A 49 -18.11 10.79 -2.16
N HIS A 50 -17.21 10.84 -3.14
CA HIS A 50 -17.46 11.20 -4.53
C HIS A 50 -16.80 10.19 -5.48
N ASP A 51 -17.23 10.18 -6.74
CA ASP A 51 -16.69 9.29 -7.79
C ASP A 51 -16.64 7.81 -7.36
N TYR A 52 -17.80 7.32 -6.89
CA TYR A 52 -17.93 6.04 -6.20
C TYR A 52 -17.41 4.87 -7.01
N ASP A 53 -17.67 4.83 -8.32
CA ASP A 53 -17.28 3.69 -9.16
C ASP A 53 -15.75 3.55 -9.23
N ALA A 54 -15.04 4.64 -9.56
CA ALA A 54 -13.58 4.62 -9.63
C ALA A 54 -12.95 4.37 -8.25
N GLN A 55 -13.53 4.95 -7.19
CA GLN A 55 -13.06 4.75 -5.82
C GLN A 55 -13.22 3.30 -5.36
N VAL A 56 -14.40 2.72 -5.58
CA VAL A 56 -14.69 1.32 -5.24
C VAL A 56 -13.75 0.39 -6.00
N CYS A 57 -13.58 0.58 -7.30
CA CYS A 57 -12.67 -0.24 -8.11
C CYS A 57 -11.22 -0.18 -7.61
N ARG A 58 -10.69 1.02 -7.32
CA ARG A 58 -9.31 1.16 -6.80
C ARG A 58 -9.13 0.53 -5.42
N TYR A 59 -10.12 0.69 -4.54
CA TYR A 59 -10.07 0.08 -3.22
C TYR A 59 -10.06 -1.45 -3.30
N LEU A 60 -10.94 -2.03 -4.13
CA LEU A 60 -11.00 -3.48 -4.32
C LEU A 60 -9.72 -4.02 -4.97
N ASP A 61 -9.19 -3.34 -6.00
CA ASP A 61 -7.91 -3.72 -6.62
C ASP A 61 -6.74 -3.66 -5.63
N HIS A 62 -6.68 -2.62 -4.79
CA HIS A 62 -5.68 -2.54 -3.73
C HIS A 62 -5.85 -3.67 -2.70
N ARG A 63 -7.08 -3.95 -2.27
CA ARG A 63 -7.37 -5.02 -1.31
C ARG A 63 -6.97 -6.39 -1.87
N ASP A 64 -7.35 -6.70 -3.11
CA ASP A 64 -7.01 -7.98 -3.74
C ASP A 64 -5.48 -8.16 -3.83
N LYS A 65 -4.74 -7.09 -4.16
CA LYS A 65 -3.27 -7.11 -4.18
C LYS A 65 -2.67 -7.35 -2.79
N VAL A 66 -3.23 -6.72 -1.76
CA VAL A 66 -2.81 -6.95 -0.36
C VAL A 66 -3.09 -8.40 0.04
N ASP A 67 -4.28 -8.91 -0.23
CA ASP A 67 -4.67 -10.29 0.10
C ASP A 67 -3.77 -11.31 -0.64
N CYS A 68 -3.43 -11.07 -1.92
CA CYS A 68 -2.46 -11.87 -2.66
C CYS A 68 -1.06 -11.81 -2.04
N PHE A 69 -0.60 -10.63 -1.63
CA PHE A 69 0.70 -10.47 -0.99
C PHE A 69 0.76 -11.22 0.33
N ASP A 70 -0.29 -11.11 1.15
CA ASP A 70 -0.39 -11.83 2.43
C ASP A 70 -0.40 -13.35 2.20
N LEU A 71 -1.11 -13.84 1.19
CA LEU A 71 -1.09 -15.26 0.83
C LEU A 71 0.34 -15.73 0.45
N VAL A 72 1.04 -14.95 -0.39
CA VAL A 72 2.43 -15.26 -0.77
C VAL A 72 3.35 -15.26 0.45
N LEU A 73 3.16 -14.30 1.37
CA LEU A 73 3.91 -14.23 2.61
C LEU A 73 3.69 -15.48 3.48
N HIS A 74 2.44 -15.95 3.58
CA HIS A 74 2.09 -17.16 4.33
C HIS A 74 2.70 -18.41 3.72
N ILE A 75 2.63 -18.57 2.39
CA ILE A 75 3.22 -19.71 1.69
C ILE A 75 4.74 -19.76 1.92
N ARG A 76 5.43 -18.63 1.75
CA ARG A 76 6.88 -18.56 1.99
C ARG A 76 7.26 -18.90 3.42
N LYS A 77 6.50 -18.40 4.39
CA LYS A 77 6.72 -18.72 5.80
C LYS A 77 6.54 -20.22 6.08
N GLN A 78 5.59 -20.87 5.42
CA GLN A 78 5.37 -22.30 5.55
C GLN A 78 6.51 -23.12 4.92
N GLU A 79 7.00 -22.71 3.75
CA GLU A 79 8.18 -23.32 3.10
C GLU A 79 9.43 -23.19 3.98
N GLU A 80 9.62 -22.07 4.68
CA GLU A 80 10.74 -21.89 5.61
C GLU A 80 10.68 -22.84 6.83
N CYS A 81 9.49 -23.21 7.30
CA CYS A 81 9.32 -24.17 8.41
C CYS A 81 9.43 -25.65 7.98
N ALA A 82 9.38 -25.94 6.67
CA ALA A 82 9.40 -27.31 6.14
C ALA A 82 10.83 -27.81 5.83
N ILE A 83 11.86 -26.99 6.01
CA ILE A 83 13.27 -27.30 5.66
C ILE A 83 14.06 -27.82 6.88
N ASP A 84 13.48 -27.85 8.09
CA ASP A 84 14.17 -28.30 9.31
C ASP A 84 14.22 -29.84 9.50
N ASP A 85 13.74 -30.64 8.54
CA ASP A 85 13.53 -32.10 8.78
C ASP A 85 14.20 -33.08 7.80
N GLU A 86 15.13 -32.70 6.90
CA GLU A 86 15.88 -33.73 6.16
C GLU A 86 17.27 -33.28 5.61
N SER A 87 18.30 -33.93 6.18
CA SER A 87 19.59 -34.38 5.63
C SER A 87 20.64 -33.38 5.10
N ASP A 88 21.87 -33.56 5.65
CA ASP A 88 23.16 -33.18 5.06
C ASP A 88 23.27 -33.58 3.58
N ASP A 89 23.69 -32.64 2.71
CA ASP A 89 24.81 -32.80 1.75
C ASP A 89 24.96 -31.56 0.84
N GLU A 90 26.19 -31.36 0.36
CA GLU A 90 26.82 -30.10 -0.09
C GLU A 90 26.33 -29.44 -1.41
N ASP A 91 26.53 -28.12 -1.46
CA ASP A 91 26.82 -27.23 -2.61
C ASP A 91 26.02 -27.35 -3.93
N ILE A 92 24.93 -26.57 -4.07
CA ILE A 92 24.50 -25.99 -5.38
C ILE A 92 23.88 -24.57 -5.21
N ASP A 93 24.66 -23.58 -5.66
CA ASP A 93 24.32 -22.31 -6.32
C ASP A 93 23.16 -21.39 -5.81
N SER A 94 23.58 -20.33 -5.13
CA SER A 94 23.08 -18.94 -5.15
C SER A 94 21.89 -18.60 -6.09
N ARG A 95 20.63 -18.76 -5.64
CA ARG A 95 19.56 -17.84 -6.10
C ARG A 95 18.29 -17.68 -5.27
N MET A 96 18.27 -18.07 -4.01
CA MET A 96 17.25 -17.58 -3.06
C MET A 96 17.95 -16.98 -1.86
N VAL A 97 18.35 -15.71 -2.01
CA VAL A 97 18.61 -14.86 -0.85
C VAL A 97 17.31 -14.86 -0.05
N ARG A 98 17.31 -15.58 1.07
CA ARG A 98 16.31 -15.46 2.13
C ARG A 98 16.28 -13.97 2.50
N CYS A 99 15.31 -13.24 1.96
CA CYS A 99 15.11 -11.85 2.33
C CYS A 99 14.54 -11.85 3.75
N SER A 100 15.43 -11.96 4.74
CA SER A 100 15.14 -11.62 6.12
C SER A 100 14.43 -10.26 6.12
N ILE A 101 13.18 -10.23 6.59
CA ILE A 101 12.43 -8.99 6.78
C ILE A 101 13.28 -8.11 7.70
N LYS A 102 13.87 -7.06 7.14
CA LYS A 102 14.71 -6.13 7.89
C LYS A 102 13.82 -5.20 8.69
N ASP A 103 13.87 -5.31 10.01
CA ASP A 103 13.25 -4.34 10.89
C ASP A 103 14.08 -3.05 10.91
N TYR A 104 13.69 -2.09 10.08
CA TYR A 104 14.38 -0.82 9.96
C TYR A 104 14.22 0.08 11.20
N PHE A 105 13.20 -0.14 12.05
CA PHE A 105 13.05 0.62 13.29
C PHE A 105 14.11 0.20 14.32
N SER A 106 14.32 -1.10 14.50
CA SER A 106 15.39 -1.57 15.38
C SER A 106 16.77 -1.21 14.83
N HIS A 107 16.98 -1.34 13.51
CA HIS A 107 18.26 -0.98 12.89
C HIS A 107 18.59 0.52 13.04
N ALA A 108 17.61 1.42 12.83
CA ALA A 108 17.78 2.86 13.05
C ALA A 108 18.13 3.18 14.52
N ARG A 109 17.46 2.53 15.49
CA ARG A 109 17.77 2.70 16.92
C ARG A 109 19.19 2.22 17.26
N GLN A 110 19.62 1.11 16.69
CA GLN A 110 20.95 0.56 16.94
C GLN A 110 22.06 1.47 16.38
N LEU A 111 21.83 2.12 15.23
CA LEU A 111 22.76 3.12 14.68
C LEU A 111 22.90 4.36 15.57
N ILE A 112 21.79 4.86 16.12
CA ILE A 112 21.80 5.99 17.06
C ILE A 112 22.48 5.61 18.38
N ASN A 113 22.25 4.38 18.85
CA ASN A 113 22.86 3.87 20.09
C ASN A 113 24.36 3.56 19.95
N GLY A 114 24.95 3.70 18.75
CA GLY A 114 26.37 3.44 18.52
C GLY A 114 26.75 1.96 18.50
N ASN A 115 25.78 1.06 18.33
CA ASN A 115 26.02 -0.38 18.26
C ASN A 115 26.73 -0.81 16.97
N TYR A 116 26.85 0.09 15.99
CA TYR A 116 27.55 -0.11 14.73
C TYR A 116 28.62 0.98 14.53
N PRO A 117 29.79 0.86 15.18
CA PRO A 117 30.83 1.88 15.13
C PRO A 117 31.47 2.04 13.75
N GLU A 118 31.36 1.04 12.88
CA GLU A 118 31.89 1.05 11.51
C GLU A 118 30.88 1.56 10.46
N ALA A 119 29.65 1.92 10.88
CA ALA A 119 28.63 2.35 9.94
C ALA A 119 29.03 3.68 9.26
N PRO A 120 28.90 3.78 7.92
CA PRO A 120 29.28 4.97 7.19
C PRO A 120 28.35 6.15 7.57
N TYR A 121 28.96 7.31 7.79
CA TYR A 121 28.26 8.56 8.06
C TYR A 121 28.16 9.42 6.78
N PRO A 122 27.03 10.10 6.51
CA PRO A 122 25.79 10.10 7.28
C PRO A 122 25.04 8.77 7.19
N TYR A 123 24.33 8.40 8.27
CA TYR A 123 23.55 7.16 8.30
C TYR A 123 22.45 7.17 7.26
N CYS A 124 22.41 6.14 6.43
CA CYS A 124 21.36 5.97 5.42
C CYS A 124 20.10 5.30 5.97
N THR A 125 20.11 4.82 7.21
CA THR A 125 18.91 4.31 7.90
C THR A 125 18.57 5.22 9.08
N PHE A 126 17.36 5.73 9.12
CA PHE A 126 16.84 6.54 10.22
C PHE A 126 15.34 6.34 10.35
N SER A 127 14.77 6.71 11.50
CA SER A 127 13.33 6.56 11.75
C SER A 127 12.75 7.79 12.43
N THR A 128 11.50 8.12 12.10
CA THR A 128 10.63 9.00 12.88
C THR A 128 9.76 8.16 13.83
N SER A 129 8.85 8.80 14.57
CA SER A 129 7.88 8.10 15.43
C SER A 129 6.94 7.16 14.66
N VAL A 130 6.74 7.41 13.36
CA VAL A 130 5.71 6.74 12.54
C VAL A 130 6.29 5.93 11.38
N ALA A 131 7.52 6.19 10.95
CA ALA A 131 8.09 5.54 9.77
C ALA A 131 9.61 5.36 9.90
N ALA A 132 10.12 4.27 9.34
CA ALA A 132 11.55 4.03 9.17
C ALA A 132 11.94 4.16 7.70
N TYR A 133 13.05 4.84 7.44
CA TYR A 133 13.59 5.12 6.12
C TYR A 133 14.94 4.44 5.98
N HIS A 134 15.16 3.77 4.85
CA HIS A 134 16.45 3.20 4.48
C HIS A 134 16.80 3.59 3.05
N LEU A 135 17.89 4.34 2.91
CA LEU A 135 18.43 4.78 1.63
C LEU A 135 19.59 3.85 1.24
N SER A 136 19.63 3.45 -0.03
CA SER A 136 20.76 2.66 -0.52
C SER A 136 21.94 3.59 -0.79
N TYR A 137 23.10 3.31 -0.18
CA TYR A 137 24.32 4.12 -0.35
C TYR A 137 24.79 4.17 -1.81
N ARG A 138 24.55 3.10 -2.57
CA ARG A 138 24.81 3.03 -4.00
C ARG A 138 23.47 2.96 -4.74
N PRO A 139 22.98 4.08 -5.32
CA PRO A 139 21.81 4.02 -6.16
C PRO A 139 22.11 3.14 -7.37
N THR A 140 21.19 2.25 -7.73
CA THR A 140 21.32 1.41 -8.94
C THR A 140 21.13 2.23 -10.23
N LEU A 141 20.45 3.38 -10.12
CA LEU A 141 20.16 4.32 -11.20
C LEU A 141 21.10 5.53 -11.17
N THR A 142 22.41 5.30 -11.28
CA THR A 142 23.44 6.37 -11.21
C THR A 142 23.46 7.34 -12.40
N LYS A 143 22.76 7.05 -13.50
CA LYS A 143 22.87 7.80 -14.76
C LYS A 143 21.61 8.56 -15.16
N MET A 144 20.63 8.66 -14.27
CA MET A 144 19.38 9.36 -14.56
C MET A 144 19.61 10.89 -14.49
N THR A 145 19.30 11.62 -15.55
CA THR A 145 19.32 13.09 -15.55
C THR A 145 18.06 13.63 -14.87
N VAL A 146 18.10 14.88 -14.43
CA VAL A 146 16.95 15.54 -13.80
C VAL A 146 15.75 15.59 -14.76
N ASP A 147 15.97 15.90 -16.05
CA ASP A 147 14.92 15.86 -17.08
C ASP A 147 14.29 14.47 -17.20
N THR A 148 15.12 13.42 -17.29
CA THR A 148 14.60 12.04 -17.38
C THR A 148 13.83 11.63 -16.13
N ALA A 149 14.23 12.12 -14.94
CA ALA A 149 13.50 11.90 -13.70
C ALA A 149 12.16 12.65 -13.67
N ALA A 150 12.15 13.91 -14.13
CA ALA A 150 10.92 14.70 -14.25
C ALA A 150 9.89 14.00 -15.13
N ASP A 151 10.33 13.49 -16.29
CA ASP A 151 9.45 12.76 -17.21
C ASP A 151 9.00 11.42 -16.65
N HIS A 152 9.93 10.60 -16.14
CA HIS A 152 9.64 9.24 -15.67
C HIS A 152 8.73 9.22 -14.44
N PHE A 153 8.84 10.22 -13.56
CA PHE A 153 8.02 10.32 -12.35
C PHE A 153 6.85 11.31 -12.50
N MET A 154 6.65 11.89 -13.69
CA MET A 154 5.62 12.88 -13.97
C MET A 154 5.67 14.08 -13.00
N LEU A 155 6.87 14.61 -12.78
CA LEU A 155 7.17 15.75 -11.91
C LEU A 155 7.60 16.97 -12.76
N PRO A 156 6.66 17.65 -13.44
CA PRO A 156 6.99 18.75 -14.36
C PRO A 156 7.62 19.97 -13.65
N ASP A 157 7.46 20.09 -12.34
CA ASP A 157 8.02 21.14 -11.50
C ASP A 157 9.35 20.76 -10.83
N LEU A 158 9.94 19.60 -11.16
CA LEU A 158 11.15 19.10 -10.49
C LEU A 158 12.35 20.05 -10.65
N HIS A 159 12.62 20.52 -11.86
CA HIS A 159 13.68 21.50 -12.13
C HIS A 159 13.47 22.81 -11.35
N PRO A 160 12.30 23.47 -11.47
CA PRO A 160 11.92 24.61 -10.65
C PRO A 160 12.11 24.36 -9.13
N ALA A 161 11.71 23.19 -8.65
CA ALA A 161 11.79 22.83 -7.23
C ALA A 161 13.24 22.67 -6.73
N ILE A 162 14.12 22.09 -7.56
CA ILE A 162 15.55 21.96 -7.23
C ILE A 162 16.21 23.33 -7.20
N SER A 163 15.88 24.22 -8.14
CA SER A 163 16.38 25.59 -8.13
C SER A 163 15.96 26.34 -6.86
N ASP A 164 14.67 26.30 -6.51
CA ASP A 164 14.16 26.93 -5.28
C ASP A 164 14.86 26.36 -4.03
N TYR A 165 15.15 25.05 -4.01
CA TYR A 165 15.86 24.40 -2.91
C TYR A 165 17.30 24.90 -2.77
N LEU A 166 18.03 25.01 -3.87
CA LEU A 166 19.41 25.51 -3.88
C LEU A 166 19.46 26.99 -3.45
N ASP A 167 18.54 27.82 -3.96
CA ASP A 167 18.40 29.22 -3.56
C ASP A 167 18.12 29.34 -2.04
N CYS A 168 17.28 28.46 -1.48
CA CYS A 168 17.01 28.42 -0.04
C CYS A 168 18.23 27.99 0.79
N ILE A 169 19.03 27.03 0.31
CA ILE A 169 20.27 26.62 0.98
C ILE A 169 21.26 27.78 1.05
N GLU A 170 21.48 28.48 -0.08
CA GLU A 170 22.40 29.61 -0.14
C GLU A 170 21.96 30.76 0.76
N ALA A 171 20.66 30.97 0.88
CA ALA A 171 20.09 32.00 1.73
C ALA A 171 20.04 31.63 3.24
N HIS A 172 20.49 30.43 3.63
CA HIS A 172 20.40 29.90 5.01
C HIS A 172 19.00 30.02 5.64
N ASN A 173 17.95 29.93 4.81
CA ASN A 173 16.58 30.04 5.29
C ASN A 173 16.00 28.68 5.65
N ASP A 174 15.09 28.65 6.63
CA ASP A 174 14.32 27.46 6.96
C ASP A 174 13.41 27.06 5.78
N PHE A 175 13.39 25.76 5.46
CA PHE A 175 12.52 25.25 4.41
C PHE A 175 11.07 25.23 4.92
N PRO A 176 10.13 25.97 4.31
CA PRO A 176 8.73 25.80 4.61
C PRO A 176 8.28 24.42 4.13
N ILE A 177 8.07 23.50 5.08
CA ILE A 177 7.48 22.19 4.80
C ILE A 177 5.99 22.42 4.49
N GLY A 178 5.67 22.53 3.20
CA GLY A 178 4.34 22.85 2.71
C GLY A 178 4.19 24.32 2.33
N GLY A 179 3.80 24.57 1.08
CA GLY A 179 3.68 25.91 0.51
C GLY A 179 3.74 25.88 -1.02
N ARG A 180 3.37 26.99 -1.67
CA ARG A 180 3.41 27.14 -3.13
C ARG A 180 4.86 27.44 -3.57
N ARG A 181 5.42 26.64 -4.50
CA ARG A 181 6.80 26.80 -5.01
C ARG A 181 6.98 28.13 -5.73
N GLN A 182 8.10 28.82 -5.53
CA GLN A 182 8.31 30.18 -6.02
C GLN A 182 8.55 30.22 -7.53
N ALA A 183 9.22 29.20 -8.07
CA ALA A 183 9.56 29.17 -9.49
C ALA A 183 8.35 29.09 -10.44
N HIS A 184 7.15 28.73 -9.97
CA HIS A 184 5.92 28.74 -10.77
C HIS A 184 5.49 30.15 -11.21
N HIS A 185 6.00 31.21 -10.56
CA HIS A 185 5.74 32.61 -10.91
C HIS A 185 6.63 33.11 -12.08
N ARG A 186 7.84 32.57 -12.25
CA ARG A 186 8.80 33.07 -13.26
C ARG A 186 8.46 32.64 -14.70
N LEU A 187 7.58 31.64 -14.86
CA LEU A 187 7.14 31.12 -16.16
C LEU A 187 5.76 31.64 -16.61
N SER A 188 5.18 32.61 -15.89
CA SER A 188 3.96 33.28 -16.35
C SER A 188 4.37 34.46 -17.24
N PRO A 189 4.09 34.46 -18.56
CA PRO A 189 4.25 35.66 -19.35
C PRO A 189 3.24 36.68 -18.84
N SER A 190 3.72 37.87 -18.54
CA SER A 190 2.90 39.07 -18.46
C SER A 190 2.12 39.21 -19.77
N PHE A 191 0.81 39.03 -19.71
CA PHE A 191 -0.11 39.62 -20.68
C PHE A 191 -0.38 41.07 -20.28
#